data_AF-A0A928XU75-F1
#
_entry.id   AF-A0A928XU75-F1
#
_cell.length_a   1.000
_cell.length_b   1.000
_cell.length_c   1.000
_cell.angle_alpha   90.00
_cell.angle_beta   90.00
_cell.angle_gamma   90.00
#
_symmetry.space_group_name_H-M   'P 1'
#
loop_
_entity.id
_entity.type
_entity.pdbx_description
1 polymer ?
#
loop_
_entity_poly.entity_id
_entity_poly.type
_entity_poly.pdbx_seq_one_letter_code
_entity_poly.pdbx_strand_id
1 'polypeptide(L)' 'MHLALPPQFEDQLSQEDVRLGLALGLYVAGKLGFGRAAELAGLSRPAFQQSMAQRRLPMDYSMDDLAEDASALGLKPA' A
#
# COMPACT_ATOMS: atom_id res chain seq x y z
N MET A 1 3.34 8.42 18.76
CA MET A 1 4.09 7.15 18.97
C MET A 1 5.54 7.42 18.59
N HIS A 2 6.52 6.97 19.37
CA HIS A 2 7.95 7.09 19.06
C HIS A 2 8.50 5.69 18.80
N LEU A 3 9.16 5.49 17.66
CA LEU A 3 9.80 4.24 17.27
C LEU A 3 11.27 4.54 17.03
N ALA A 4 12.16 4.02 17.88
CA ALA A 4 13.60 4.16 17.73
C ALA A 4 14.16 2.96 16.96
N LEU A 5 15.05 3.22 16.00
CA LEU A 5 15.80 2.16 15.34
C LEU A 5 17.08 1.88 16.14
N PRO A 6 17.58 0.63 16.13
CA PRO A 6 18.94 0.37 16.59
C PRO A 6 19.96 1.19 15.76
N PRO A 7 21.03 1.74 16.37
CA PRO A 7 21.95 2.67 15.72
C PRO A 7 22.53 2.17 14.39
N GLN A 8 22.79 0.86 14.29
CA GLN A 8 23.32 0.23 13.08
C GLN A 8 22.41 0.35 11.84
N PHE A 9 21.13 0.69 12.01
CA PHE A 9 20.17 0.86 10.92
C PHE A 9 19.84 2.34 10.63
N GLU A 10 20.20 3.28 11.51
CA GLU A 10 19.85 4.70 11.36
C GLU A 10 20.52 5.32 10.13
N ASP A 11 21.75 4.92 9.82
CA ASP A 11 22.48 5.39 8.63
C ASP A 11 21.99 4.75 7.31
N GLN A 12 21.20 3.69 7.39
CA GLN A 12 20.77 2.88 6.24
C GLN A 12 19.32 3.13 5.82
N LEU A 13 18.50 3.68 6.71
CA LEU A 13 17.06 3.83 6.50
C LEU A 13 16.62 5.25 6.80
N SER A 14 16.02 5.89 5.81
CA SER A 14 15.35 7.17 6.05
C SER A 14 14.03 6.95 6.81
N GLN A 15 13.52 8.01 7.46
CA GLN A 15 12.18 7.95 8.05
C GLN A 15 11.10 7.63 7.01
N GLU A 16 11.28 8.05 5.76
CA GLU A 16 10.37 7.76 4.66
C GLU A 16 10.39 6.27 4.31
N ASP A 17 11.56 5.64 4.28
CA ASP A 17 11.70 4.20 4.04
C ASP A 17 10.99 3.37 5.11
N VAL A 18 11.17 3.74 6.39
CA VAL A 18 10.51 3.08 7.52
C VAL A 18 8.99 3.23 7.43
N ARG A 19 8.54 4.44 7.14
CA ARG A 19 7.11 4.76 7.04
C ARG A 19 6.46 4.00 5.88
N LEU A 20 7.11 3.98 4.71
CA LEU A 20 6.66 3.23 3.55
C LEU A 20 6.63 1.72 3.84
N GLY A 21 7.69 1.18 4.43
CA GLY A 21 7.77 -0.24 4.82
C GLY A 21 6.65 -0.64 5.78
N LEU A 22 6.37 0.20 6.79
CA LEU A 22 5.27 -0.02 7.73
C LEU A 22 3.91 0.02 7.03
N ALA A 23 3.66 1.01 6.18
CA ALA A 23 2.42 1.14 5.43
C ALA A 23 2.16 -0.07 4.52
N LEU A 24 3.18 -0.52 3.79
CA LEU A 24 3.10 -1.71 2.93
C LEU A 24 2.85 -2.97 3.76
N GLY A 25 3.56 -3.16 4.85
CA GLY A 25 3.38 -4.32 5.73
C GLY A 25 1.99 -4.39 6.35
N LEU A 26 1.44 -3.24 6.78
CA LEU A 26 0.08 -3.18 7.32
C LEU A 26 -1.00 -3.38 6.26
N TYR A 27 -0.77 -2.94 5.01
CA TYR A 27 -1.64 -3.22 3.88
C TYR A 27 -1.67 -4.71 3.54
N VAL A 28 -0.50 -5.32 3.33
CA VAL A 28 -0.36 -6.75 3.02
C VAL A 28 -0.95 -7.63 4.13
N ALA A 29 -0.83 -7.22 5.38
CA ALA A 29 -1.42 -7.91 6.52
C ALA A 29 -2.95 -7.68 6.67
N GLY A 30 -3.60 -6.94 5.77
CA GLY A 30 -5.02 -6.61 5.83
C GLY A 30 -5.43 -5.69 6.99
N LYS A 31 -4.47 -5.10 7.71
CA LYS A 31 -4.73 -4.24 8.88
C LYS A 31 -5.12 -2.82 8.49
N LEU A 32 -4.64 -2.35 7.34
CA LEU A 32 -5.01 -1.07 6.76
C LEU A 32 -5.50 -1.26 5.33
N GLY A 33 -6.62 -0.61 5.00
CA GLY A 33 -7.05 -0.50 3.61
C GLY A 33 -6.14 0.42 2.81
N PHE A 34 -6.14 0.27 1.48
CA PHE A 34 -5.22 0.94 0.55
C PHE A 34 -5.10 2.46 0.78
N GLY A 35 -6.22 3.17 0.95
CA GLY A 35 -6.22 4.63 1.18
C GLY A 35 -5.49 5.04 2.47
N ARG A 36 -5.75 4.33 3.58
CA ARG A 36 -5.10 4.59 4.88
C ARG A 36 -3.62 4.21 4.86
N ALA A 37 -3.26 3.17 4.11
CA ALA A 37 -1.86 2.80 3.91
C ALA A 37 -1.11 3.86 3.10
N ALA A 38 -1.70 4.38 2.02
CA ALA A 38 -1.11 5.48 1.24
C ALA A 38 -0.93 6.75 2.08
N GLU A 39 -1.94 7.11 2.89
CA GLU A 39 -1.86 8.23 3.83
C GLU A 39 -0.75 8.03 4.86
N LEU A 40 -0.66 6.84 5.47
CA LEU A 40 0.40 6.50 6.41
C LEU A 40 1.77 6.59 5.76
N ALA A 41 1.92 6.19 4.48
CA ALA A 41 3.17 6.31 3.73
C ALA A 41 3.53 7.78 3.41
N GLY A 42 2.61 8.73 3.56
CA GLY A 42 2.78 10.11 3.10
C GLY A 42 2.79 10.24 1.58
N LEU A 43 2.17 9.28 0.87
CA LEU A 43 2.16 9.22 -0.58
C LEU A 43 0.75 9.46 -1.14
N SER A 44 0.69 9.98 -2.36
CA SER A 44 -0.56 9.94 -3.12
C SER A 44 -0.94 8.49 -3.45
N ARG A 45 -2.23 8.23 -3.66
CA ARG A 45 -2.73 6.89 -4.03
C ARG A 45 -1.98 6.29 -5.23
N PRO A 46 -1.73 7.02 -6.35
CA PRO A 46 -0.95 6.48 -7.46
C PRO A 46 0.52 6.19 -7.10
N ALA A 47 1.17 7.04 -6.32
CA ALA A 47 2.57 6.84 -5.91
C ALA A 47 2.72 5.63 -4.98
N PHE A 48 1.76 5.41 -4.08
CA PHE A 48 1.71 4.23 -3.25
C PHE A 48 1.49 2.96 -4.09
N GLN A 49 0.57 3.00 -5.06
CA GLN A 49 0.36 1.91 -6.01
C GLN A 49 1.62 1.55 -6.80
N GLN A 50 2.33 2.56 -7.29
CA GLN A 50 3.61 2.37 -7.99
C GLN A 50 4.66 1.72 -7.07
N SER A 51 4.71 2.12 -5.80
CA SER A 51 5.62 1.54 -4.81
C SER A 51 5.32 0.05 -4.54
N MET A 52 4.04 -0.34 -4.54
CA MET A 52 3.62 -1.75 -4.47
C MET A 52 4.04 -2.52 -5.71
N ALA A 53 3.79 -1.95 -6.90
CA ALA A 53 4.14 -2.58 -8.18
C ALA A 53 5.65 -2.85 -8.32
N GLN A 54 6.50 -1.88 -7.95
CA GLN A 54 7.96 -2.03 -7.94
C GLN A 54 8.42 -3.18 -7.02
N ARG A 55 7.69 -3.43 -5.93
CA ARG A 55 7.96 -4.49 -4.96
C ARG A 55 7.22 -5.79 -5.26
N ARG A 56 6.49 -5.85 -6.39
CA ARG A 56 5.67 -6.99 -6.82
C ARG A 56 4.66 -7.43 -5.74
N LEU A 57 4.16 -6.46 -4.96
CA LEU A 57 3.11 -6.73 -3.99
C LEU A 57 1.78 -6.84 -4.73
N PRO A 58 1.01 -7.92 -4.48
CA PRO A 58 -0.31 -8.03 -5.07
C PRO A 58 -1.19 -6.89 -4.55
N MET A 59 -1.98 -6.29 -5.44
CA MET A 59 -3.20 -5.65 -4.98
C MET A 59 -4.15 -6.78 -4.61
N ASP A 60 -4.70 -6.72 -3.40
CA ASP A 60 -5.92 -7.47 -3.10
C ASP A 60 -7.01 -6.90 -4.02
N TYR A 61 -7.13 -7.55 -5.17
CA TYR A 61 -8.11 -7.27 -6.21
C TYR A 61 -8.81 -8.59 -6.48
N SER A 62 -9.98 -8.73 -5.87
CA SER A 62 -10.81 -9.92 -5.99
C SER A 62 -11.63 -9.89 -7.29
N MET A 63 -12.23 -11.03 -7.60
CA MET A 63 -13.21 -11.11 -8.69
C MET A 63 -14.45 -10.25 -8.41
N ASP A 64 -14.78 -10.03 -7.13
CA ASP A 64 -15.89 -9.16 -6.74
C ASP A 64 -15.55 -7.68 -6.98
N ASP A 65 -14.31 -7.27 -6.67
CA ASP A 65 -13.82 -5.93 -6.98
C ASP A 65 -13.83 -5.67 -8.50
N LEU A 66 -13.45 -6.68 -9.31
CA LEU A 66 -13.55 -6.61 -10.76
C LEU A 66 -15.00 -6.46 -11.24
N ALA A 67 -15.94 -7.19 -10.63
CA ALA A 67 -17.35 -7.13 -11.00
C ALA A 67 -17.96 -5.77 -10.65
N GLU A 68 -17.62 -5.20 -9.49
CA GLU A 68 -18.04 -3.85 -9.10
C GLU A 68 -17.49 -2.79 -10.07
N ASP A 69 -16.20 -2.85 -10.40
CA ASP A 69 -15.58 -1.92 -11.35
C ASP A 69 -16.20 -2.04 -12.76
N ALA A 70 -16.40 -3.27 -13.24
CA ALA A 70 -17.04 -3.52 -14.53
C ALA A 70 -18.47 -2.95 -14.57
N SER A 71 -19.23 -3.14 -13.48
CA SER A 71 -20.57 -2.57 -13.32
C SER A 71 -20.52 -1.04 -13.30
N ALA A 72 -19.58 -0.43 -12.58
CA ALA A 72 -19.40 1.02 -12.54
C ALA A 72 -19.08 1.62 -13.92
N LEU A 73 -18.41 0.84 -14.78
CA LEU A 73 -18.12 1.19 -16.18
C LEU A 73 -19.24 0.81 -17.17
N GLY A 74 -20.35 0.24 -16.69
CA GLY A 74 -21.47 -0.19 -17.53
C GLY A 74 -21.20 -1.42 -18.40
N LEU A 75 -20.12 -2.16 -18.11
CA LEU A 75 -19.79 -3.41 -18.77
C LEU A 75 -20.71 -4.50 -18.22
N LYS A 76 -21.42 -5.21 -19.11
CA LYS A 76 -22.19 -6.40 -18.71
C LYS A 76 -21.25 -7.61 -18.68
N PRO A 77 -21.34 -8.47 -17.65
CA PRO A 77 -20.67 -9.77 -17.72
C PRO A 77 -21.21 -10.55 -18.92
N ALA A 78 -20.30 -11.20 -19.65
CA ALA A 78 -20.61 -12.01 -20.83
C ALA A 78 -21.41 -13.27 -20.47
#